data_AF-A0AAD0PW08-F1
#
_entry.id   AF-A0AAD0PW08-F1
#
_cell.length_a   1.000
_cell.length_b   1.000
_cell.length_c   1.000
_cell.angle_alpha   90.00
_cell.angle_beta   90.00
_cell.angle_gamma   90.00
#
_symmetry.space_group_name_H-M   'P 1'
#
loop_
_entity.id
_entity.type
_entity.pdbx_description
1 polymer ?
#
loop_
_entity_poly.entity_id
_entity_poly.type
_entity_poly.pdbx_seq_one_letter_code
_entity_poly.pdbx_strand_id
1 'polypeptide(L)'
;MNYGHAPFLYNWLPNYADPTSGVSLDRDTLVKGAVQKHALRYFQWVASQCHRNHIKDAFLHMLDMNPSCKFEDMGFDSKDNLLNVTLALALMEDIESLSPYLVDDRASLKTLKALISDYAPGCDVDLVRQVSRKGGLSWKSFCDLYSVDQVSLAIKVVVDDNLEAFQALIRENSSLAQQALARVAYDPLTNIRAYLSDGPTEISEQEYTARFNQQMTLLQSSGYRALINPNKPCSLSLEKSPQSSSFQYSTIECTDHQLRAFPSHIEMLRKGLKTYLKTFSSHNESLRGALSSAQFKLATQMIDDFQRAGVSRSDVLVMGILNYRGLSDYDLTTQDERAAQLPLRLLDAAADLADKPNTLMAITKLEQVHYLISQEPLHVIEGACTEPRHWQVLFRMTNDQKYLPMLKERVEQVFCEDLGL
;
A
#
# COMPACT_ATOMS: atom_id res chain seq x y z
N MET A 1 26.14 45.40 -29.81
CA MET A 1 25.64 44.17 -29.15
C MET A 1 26.68 43.10 -29.41
N ASN A 2 27.63 42.95 -28.47
CA ASN A 2 28.68 41.95 -28.57
C ASN A 2 28.19 40.68 -27.88
N TYR A 3 27.95 39.61 -28.65
CA TYR A 3 27.87 38.27 -28.09
C TYR A 3 29.28 37.91 -27.62
N GLY A 4 29.49 37.94 -26.30
CA GLY A 4 30.71 37.48 -25.68
C GLY A 4 30.85 35.99 -25.89
N HIS A 5 31.60 35.59 -26.90
CA HIS A 5 32.21 34.27 -26.97
C HIS A 5 33.18 34.15 -25.78
N ALA A 6 32.77 33.48 -24.71
CA ALA A 6 33.72 32.94 -23.77
C ALA A 6 34.58 31.92 -24.53
N PRO A 7 35.92 32.03 -24.53
CA PRO A 7 36.78 31.07 -25.21
C PRO A 7 36.69 29.75 -24.44
N PHE A 8 36.09 28.74 -25.09
CA PHE A 8 35.99 27.39 -24.56
C PHE A 8 37.38 26.74 -24.59
N LEU A 9 38.22 27.00 -23.57
CA LEU A 9 39.52 26.36 -23.36
C LEU A 9 39.31 24.97 -22.70
N TYR A 10 38.81 23.98 -23.43
CA TYR A 10 38.40 22.70 -22.81
C TYR A 10 39.00 21.47 -23.52
N ASN A 11 40.05 20.89 -22.92
CA ASN A 11 40.72 19.66 -23.38
C ASN A 11 40.67 18.53 -22.34
N TRP A 12 39.63 18.51 -21.49
CA TRP A 12 39.51 17.48 -20.45
C TRP A 12 38.27 16.63 -20.68
N LEU A 13 38.48 15.36 -21.05
CA LEU A 13 37.43 14.34 -21.08
C LEU A 13 37.31 13.67 -19.71
N PRO A 14 36.10 13.29 -19.27
CA PRO A 14 35.96 12.48 -18.07
C PRO A 14 36.50 11.08 -18.33
N ASN A 15 36.94 10.39 -17.28
CA ASN A 15 37.66 9.13 -17.41
C ASN A 15 36.84 8.05 -18.15
N TYR A 16 35.52 7.99 -18.00
CA TYR A 16 34.68 7.03 -18.72
C TYR A 16 34.52 7.34 -20.22
N ALA A 17 34.89 8.55 -20.66
CA ALA A 17 34.89 8.98 -22.06
C ALA A 17 36.28 8.92 -22.70
N ASP A 18 37.34 9.01 -21.88
CA ASP A 18 38.73 8.99 -22.32
C ASP A 18 39.17 7.56 -22.75
N PRO A 19 39.63 7.37 -24.00
CA PRO A 19 40.14 6.09 -24.51
C PRO A 19 41.28 5.52 -23.66
N THR A 20 42.12 6.38 -23.08
CA THR A 20 43.36 6.00 -22.39
C THR A 20 43.20 5.65 -20.91
N SER A 21 42.04 5.96 -20.32
CA SER A 21 41.81 5.84 -18.88
C SER A 21 41.66 4.41 -18.35
N GLY A 22 41.40 3.44 -19.23
CA GLY A 22 41.06 2.06 -18.86
C GLY A 22 39.73 1.90 -18.11
N VAL A 23 38.94 2.96 -17.90
CA VAL A 23 37.64 2.89 -17.21
C VAL A 23 36.56 2.38 -18.16
N SER A 24 35.88 1.31 -17.77
CA SER A 24 34.71 0.73 -18.43
C SER A 24 33.41 1.09 -17.69
N LEU A 25 32.29 1.09 -18.41
CA LEU A 25 30.95 1.26 -17.85
C LEU A 25 30.27 -0.10 -17.59
N ASP A 26 31.04 -1.04 -17.03
CA ASP A 26 30.51 -2.34 -16.61
C ASP A 26 30.03 -2.33 -15.15
N ARG A 27 29.28 -3.37 -14.77
CA ARG A 27 28.70 -3.50 -13.44
C ARG A 27 29.74 -3.44 -12.33
N ASP A 28 30.85 -4.16 -12.47
CA ASP A 28 31.88 -4.28 -11.42
C ASP A 28 32.59 -2.94 -11.15
N THR A 29 32.69 -2.10 -12.18
CA THR A 29 33.22 -0.75 -12.07
C THR A 29 32.21 0.21 -11.47
N LEU A 30 30.95 0.14 -11.91
CA LEU A 30 29.88 1.03 -11.46
C LEU A 30 29.45 0.80 -10.00
N VAL A 31 29.47 -0.44 -9.51
CA VAL A 31 29.16 -0.76 -8.10
C VAL A 31 30.03 0.04 -7.10
N LYS A 32 31.24 0.47 -7.52
CA LYS A 32 32.17 1.23 -6.67
C LYS A 32 31.79 2.70 -6.49
N GLY A 33 30.85 3.25 -7.26
CA GLY A 33 30.37 4.64 -7.15
C GLY A 33 31.35 5.72 -7.63
N ALA A 34 32.61 5.39 -7.90
CA ALA A 34 33.65 6.38 -8.25
C ALA A 34 33.38 7.07 -9.60
N VAL A 35 32.84 6.32 -10.57
CA VAL A 35 32.51 6.83 -11.91
C VAL A 35 31.34 7.82 -11.84
N GLN A 36 30.32 7.51 -11.03
CA GLN A 36 29.14 8.35 -10.82
C GLN A 36 29.51 9.68 -10.16
N LYS A 37 30.35 9.63 -9.12
CA LYS A 37 30.91 10.84 -8.47
C LYS A 37 31.72 11.68 -9.44
N HIS A 38 32.50 11.04 -10.31
CA HIS A 38 33.28 11.76 -11.32
C HIS A 38 32.37 12.41 -12.36
N ALA A 39 31.36 11.69 -12.86
CA ALA A 39 30.38 12.22 -13.79
C ALA A 39 29.64 13.44 -13.23
N LEU A 40 29.24 13.38 -11.95
CA LEU A 40 28.60 14.50 -11.25
C LEU A 40 29.51 15.72 -11.18
N ARG A 41 30.77 15.54 -10.77
CA ARG A 41 31.76 16.63 -10.72
C ARG A 41 32.05 17.22 -12.10
N TYR A 42 32.17 16.36 -13.11
CA TYR A 42 32.40 16.78 -14.48
C TYR A 42 31.22 17.61 -14.99
N PHE A 43 29.98 17.13 -14.81
CA PHE A 43 28.78 17.89 -15.18
C PHE A 43 28.73 19.26 -14.48
N GLN A 44 28.93 19.29 -13.16
CA GLN A 44 28.92 20.54 -12.39
C GLN A 44 30.00 21.51 -12.86
N TRP A 45 31.19 21.00 -13.20
CA TRP A 45 32.26 21.79 -13.78
C TRP A 45 31.81 22.39 -15.12
N VAL A 46 31.30 21.61 -16.07
CA VAL A 46 30.82 22.14 -17.36
C VAL A 46 29.70 23.16 -17.16
N ALA A 47 28.74 22.85 -16.29
CA ALA A 47 27.61 23.73 -15.97
C ALA A 47 28.05 25.06 -15.35
N SER A 48 29.17 25.09 -14.62
CA SER A 48 29.73 26.33 -14.06
C SER A 48 30.34 27.25 -15.13
N GLN A 49 30.68 26.71 -16.30
CA GLN A 49 31.40 27.41 -17.36
C GLN A 49 30.48 27.89 -18.49
N CYS A 50 29.22 27.44 -18.54
CA CYS A 50 28.27 27.83 -19.57
C CYS A 50 26.92 28.23 -18.97
N HIS A 51 26.21 29.13 -19.65
CA HIS A 51 24.83 29.41 -19.28
C HIS A 51 23.97 28.16 -19.49
N ARG A 52 22.97 27.93 -18.62
CA ARG A 52 22.12 26.72 -18.59
C ARG A 52 21.59 26.31 -19.98
N ASN A 53 21.17 27.28 -20.79
CA ASN A 53 20.61 27.05 -22.12
C ASN A 53 21.61 26.52 -23.17
N HIS A 54 22.91 26.60 -22.90
CA HIS A 54 23.99 26.19 -23.80
C HIS A 54 24.70 24.92 -23.34
N ILE A 55 24.17 24.20 -22.35
CA ILE A 55 24.80 22.99 -21.82
C ILE A 55 25.02 21.93 -22.92
N LYS A 56 24.05 21.77 -23.83
CA LYS A 56 24.16 20.83 -24.96
C LYS A 56 25.28 21.25 -25.91
N ASP A 57 25.35 22.54 -26.24
CA ASP A 57 26.37 23.09 -27.13
C ASP A 57 27.77 22.96 -26.52
N ALA A 58 27.89 23.15 -25.20
CA ALA A 58 29.14 22.98 -24.47
C ALA A 58 29.65 21.52 -24.52
N PHE A 59 28.75 20.54 -24.32
CA PHE A 59 29.11 19.13 -24.45
C PHE A 59 29.44 18.71 -25.88
N LEU A 60 28.73 19.24 -26.89
CA LEU A 60 29.07 19.03 -28.29
C LEU A 60 30.46 19.59 -28.63
N HIS A 61 30.75 20.81 -28.20
CA HIS A 61 32.04 21.42 -28.45
C HIS A 61 33.20 20.61 -27.84
N MET A 62 33.04 20.05 -26.64
CA MET A 62 34.07 19.21 -26.02
C MET A 62 34.32 17.91 -26.80
N LEU A 63 33.31 17.35 -27.46
CA LEU A 63 33.49 16.22 -28.38
C LEU A 63 34.23 16.63 -29.64
N ASP A 64 33.88 17.77 -30.25
CA ASP A 64 34.57 18.29 -31.45
C ASP A 64 36.07 18.52 -31.21
N MET A 65 36.44 18.90 -29.99
CA MET A 65 37.83 19.10 -29.58
C MET A 65 38.58 17.79 -29.26
N ASN A 66 37.87 16.67 -29.11
CA ASN A 66 38.42 15.38 -28.72
C ASN A 66 37.83 14.23 -29.56
N PRO A 67 38.20 14.11 -30.85
CA PRO A 67 37.63 13.12 -31.77
C PRO A 67 37.93 11.67 -31.39
N SER A 68 38.91 11.40 -30.54
CA SER A 68 39.24 10.05 -30.07
C SER A 68 38.36 9.56 -28.91
N CYS A 69 37.24 10.24 -28.61
CA CYS A 69 36.34 9.91 -27.52
C CYS A 69 35.71 8.52 -27.71
N LYS A 70 35.63 7.71 -26.65
CA LYS A 70 35.14 6.30 -26.66
C LYS A 70 33.72 6.09 -27.21
N PHE A 71 32.97 7.16 -27.44
CA PHE A 71 31.57 7.10 -27.87
C PHE A 71 31.37 7.01 -29.40
N GLU A 72 32.43 7.11 -30.21
CA GLU A 72 32.34 6.86 -31.67
C GLU A 72 32.32 5.36 -32.03
N ASP A 73 32.98 4.49 -31.25
CA ASP A 73 33.19 3.07 -31.59
C ASP A 73 32.12 2.09 -31.06
N MET A 74 31.24 2.51 -30.13
CA MET A 74 30.31 1.60 -29.45
C MET A 74 28.94 1.42 -30.12
N GLY A 75 28.76 1.86 -31.37
CA GLY A 75 27.53 1.61 -32.13
C GLY A 75 26.26 2.23 -31.53
N PHE A 76 26.41 3.22 -30.64
CA PHE A 76 25.29 3.94 -30.07
C PHE A 76 24.70 4.88 -31.12
N ASP A 77 23.37 4.82 -31.30
CA ASP A 77 22.62 5.80 -32.10
C ASP A 77 22.94 7.22 -31.60
N SER A 78 22.69 8.24 -32.43
CA SER A 78 22.80 9.71 -32.15
C SER A 78 22.14 10.24 -30.85
N LYS A 79 21.59 9.35 -30.01
CA LYS A 79 20.92 9.55 -28.73
C LYS A 79 21.85 9.41 -27.50
N ASP A 80 23.05 8.84 -27.62
CA ASP A 80 24.01 8.69 -26.51
C ASP A 80 25.19 9.65 -26.60
N ASN A 81 24.89 10.92 -26.83
CA ASN A 81 25.88 11.98 -26.71
C ASN A 81 26.41 12.02 -25.25
N LEU A 82 27.72 12.27 -25.07
CA LEU A 82 28.44 12.40 -23.80
C LEU A 82 27.63 13.05 -22.67
N LEU A 83 26.80 14.04 -22.99
CA LEU A 83 25.86 14.68 -22.06
C LEU A 83 24.90 13.67 -21.39
N ASN A 84 24.22 12.82 -22.16
CA ASN A 84 23.22 11.88 -21.63
C ASN A 84 23.87 10.79 -20.77
N VAL A 85 25.03 10.27 -21.19
CA VAL A 85 25.80 9.29 -20.40
C VAL A 85 26.28 9.93 -19.09
N THR A 86 26.84 11.15 -19.17
CA THR A 86 27.27 11.91 -17.99
C THR A 86 26.11 12.16 -17.04
N LEU A 87 24.96 12.60 -17.56
CA LEU A 87 23.76 12.83 -16.76
C LEU A 87 23.24 11.54 -16.12
N ALA A 88 23.13 10.43 -16.86
CA ALA A 88 22.66 9.16 -16.32
C ALA A 88 23.57 8.65 -15.19
N LEU A 89 24.89 8.73 -15.36
CA LEU A 89 25.87 8.37 -14.33
C LEU A 89 25.78 9.29 -13.11
N ALA A 90 25.65 10.59 -13.32
CA ALA A 90 25.54 11.57 -12.24
C ALA A 90 24.21 11.44 -11.47
N LEU A 91 23.10 11.10 -12.14
CA LEU A 91 21.78 10.86 -11.55
C LEU A 91 21.75 9.64 -10.63
N MET A 92 22.67 8.69 -10.78
CA MET A 92 22.81 7.60 -9.83
C MET A 92 23.50 8.03 -8.52
N GLU A 93 24.21 9.16 -8.52
CA GLU A 93 24.87 9.73 -7.33
C GLU A 93 23.99 10.80 -6.64
N ASP A 94 23.60 11.85 -7.37
CA ASP A 94 22.80 12.94 -6.83
C ASP A 94 22.03 13.71 -7.91
N ILE A 95 20.72 13.85 -7.70
CA ILE A 95 19.83 14.57 -8.61
C ILE A 95 19.84 16.09 -8.40
N GLU A 96 20.29 16.60 -7.24
CA GLU A 96 20.06 17.99 -6.82
C GLU A 96 20.46 19.02 -7.89
N SER A 97 21.74 18.99 -8.29
CA SER A 97 22.30 19.91 -9.27
C SER A 97 21.83 19.65 -10.70
N LEU A 98 21.19 18.50 -10.96
CA LEU A 98 20.76 18.05 -12.28
C LEU A 98 19.27 18.37 -12.53
N SER A 99 18.47 18.44 -11.45
CA SER A 99 17.02 18.64 -11.52
C SER A 99 16.57 19.81 -12.41
N PRO A 100 17.23 20.99 -12.44
CA PRO A 100 16.78 22.09 -13.30
C PRO A 100 16.94 21.78 -14.79
N TYR A 101 17.91 20.94 -15.16
CA TYR A 101 18.17 20.55 -16.54
C TYR A 101 17.20 19.45 -17.03
N LEU A 102 16.63 18.69 -16.11
CA LEU A 102 15.59 17.69 -16.39
C LEU A 102 14.22 18.34 -16.61
N VAL A 103 13.87 19.34 -15.79
CA VAL A 103 12.58 20.03 -15.87
C VAL A 103 12.46 20.86 -17.16
N ASP A 104 13.56 21.46 -17.62
CA ASP A 104 13.61 22.28 -18.84
C ASP A 104 13.71 21.44 -20.14
N ASP A 105 13.49 20.11 -20.07
CA ASP A 105 13.53 19.14 -21.17
C ASP A 105 14.84 19.19 -21.99
N ARG A 106 15.95 19.60 -21.34
CA ARG A 106 17.26 19.73 -21.99
C ARG A 106 17.93 18.38 -22.26
N ALA A 107 17.49 17.34 -21.56
CA ALA A 107 17.84 15.95 -21.78
C ALA A 107 16.55 15.10 -21.81
N SER A 108 16.47 14.16 -22.75
CA SER A 108 15.28 13.32 -22.88
C SER A 108 15.17 12.37 -21.69
N LEU A 109 14.12 12.53 -20.87
CA LEU A 109 13.84 11.60 -19.76
C LEU A 109 13.72 10.14 -20.25
N LYS A 110 13.23 9.91 -21.48
CA LYS A 110 13.15 8.58 -22.07
C LYS A 110 14.55 7.97 -22.29
N THR A 111 15.50 8.76 -22.78
CA THR A 111 16.89 8.31 -22.98
C THR A 111 17.58 8.09 -21.63
N LEU A 112 17.44 9.04 -20.69
CA LEU A 112 18.04 8.90 -19.36
C LEU A 112 17.49 7.70 -18.60
N LYS A 113 16.18 7.44 -18.69
CA LYS A 113 15.55 6.23 -18.14
C LYS A 113 16.19 4.95 -18.68
N ALA A 114 16.40 4.87 -20.00
CA ALA A 114 17.02 3.70 -20.61
C ALA A 114 18.45 3.49 -20.08
N LEU A 115 19.26 4.55 -20.08
CA LEU A 115 20.65 4.51 -19.60
C LEU A 115 20.75 4.16 -18.10
N ILE A 116 19.89 4.74 -17.26
CA ILE A 116 19.84 4.41 -15.83
C ILE A 116 19.44 2.95 -15.65
N SER A 117 18.48 2.43 -16.44
CA SER A 117 18.10 1.01 -16.37
C SER A 117 19.25 0.07 -16.72
N ASP A 118 20.15 0.50 -17.63
CA ASP A 118 21.32 -0.26 -18.02
C ASP A 118 22.46 -0.19 -16.98
N TYR A 119 22.66 0.96 -16.34
CA TYR A 119 23.79 1.22 -15.44
C TYR A 119 23.50 0.99 -13.95
N ALA A 120 22.28 1.22 -13.49
CA ALA A 120 21.89 1.09 -12.10
C ALA A 120 21.89 -0.35 -11.54
N PRO A 121 21.77 -1.45 -12.32
CA PRO A 121 21.76 -2.80 -11.76
C PRO A 121 23.02 -3.11 -10.95
N GLY A 122 22.86 -3.25 -9.62
CA GLY A 122 23.94 -3.51 -8.68
C GLY A 122 24.60 -2.25 -8.09
N CYS A 123 24.21 -1.06 -8.54
CA CYS A 123 24.56 0.18 -7.85
C CYS A 123 23.61 0.40 -6.67
N ASP A 124 24.16 0.85 -5.54
CA ASP A 124 23.37 1.25 -4.37
C ASP A 124 22.91 2.71 -4.55
N VAL A 125 21.81 2.89 -5.28
CA VAL A 125 21.20 4.20 -5.51
C VAL A 125 20.23 4.51 -4.37
N ASP A 126 20.58 5.46 -3.52
CA ASP A 126 19.71 5.91 -2.42
C ASP A 126 18.58 6.80 -2.92
N LEU A 127 17.54 6.16 -3.47
CA LEU A 127 16.37 6.83 -4.03
C LEU A 127 15.63 7.69 -3.01
N VAL A 128 15.59 7.26 -1.74
CA VAL A 128 14.90 8.00 -0.66
C VAL A 128 15.60 9.33 -0.43
N ARG A 129 16.94 9.33 -0.34
CA ARG A 129 17.71 10.57 -0.28
C ARG A 129 17.50 11.41 -1.53
N GLN A 130 17.52 10.82 -2.73
CA GLN A 130 17.35 11.58 -3.97
C GLN A 130 15.96 12.24 -4.09
N VAL A 131 14.90 11.62 -3.56
CA VAL A 131 13.56 12.22 -3.53
C VAL A 131 13.57 13.59 -2.83
N SER A 132 14.27 13.73 -1.71
CA SER A 132 14.37 15.00 -0.97
C SER A 132 15.03 16.12 -1.80
N ARG A 133 15.82 15.74 -2.81
CA ARG A 133 16.65 16.64 -3.64
C ARG A 133 16.15 16.80 -5.07
N LYS A 134 15.04 16.15 -5.45
CA LYS A 134 14.53 16.14 -6.83
C LYS A 134 14.05 17.51 -7.35
N GLY A 135 14.01 18.54 -6.49
CA GLY A 135 13.62 19.89 -6.85
C GLY A 135 12.20 19.93 -7.44
N GLY A 136 12.06 20.57 -8.61
CA GLY A 136 10.78 20.70 -9.33
C GLY A 136 10.31 19.45 -10.07
N LEU A 137 11.06 18.34 -10.05
CA LEU A 137 10.68 17.12 -10.75
C LEU A 137 9.51 16.44 -10.00
N SER A 138 8.38 16.21 -10.67
CA SER A 138 7.22 15.55 -10.03
C SER A 138 7.55 14.14 -9.53
N TRP A 139 6.86 13.66 -8.49
CA TRP A 139 6.99 12.31 -7.94
C TRP A 139 6.84 11.24 -9.02
N LYS A 140 5.85 11.40 -9.90
CA LYS A 140 5.61 10.48 -11.03
C LYS A 140 6.81 10.47 -11.99
N SER A 141 7.28 11.65 -12.41
CA SER A 141 8.44 11.76 -13.31
C SER A 141 9.72 11.21 -12.69
N PHE A 142 9.91 11.39 -11.37
CA PHE A 142 11.03 10.81 -10.63
C PHE A 142 10.97 9.28 -10.63
N CYS A 143 9.80 8.70 -10.28
CA CYS A 143 9.60 7.26 -10.32
C CYS A 143 9.77 6.69 -11.73
N ASP A 144 9.27 7.39 -12.75
CA ASP A 144 9.41 7.00 -14.15
C ASP A 144 10.88 7.01 -14.60
N LEU A 145 11.68 7.99 -14.16
CA LEU A 145 13.10 8.12 -14.47
C LEU A 145 13.91 6.94 -13.94
N TYR A 146 13.66 6.54 -12.69
CA TYR A 146 14.35 5.40 -12.06
C TYR A 146 13.66 4.06 -12.31
N SER A 147 12.54 4.00 -13.04
CA SER A 147 11.76 2.77 -13.27
C SER A 147 11.31 2.08 -11.98
N VAL A 148 10.82 2.86 -11.02
CA VAL A 148 10.39 2.39 -9.69
C VAL A 148 8.89 2.55 -9.53
N ASP A 149 8.25 1.58 -8.89
CA ASP A 149 6.84 1.69 -8.53
C ASP A 149 6.61 2.78 -7.46
N GLN A 150 5.65 3.67 -7.72
CA GLN A 150 5.36 4.82 -6.86
C GLN A 150 4.97 4.39 -5.44
N VAL A 151 4.21 3.29 -5.31
CA VAL A 151 3.76 2.77 -4.01
C VAL A 151 4.94 2.21 -3.24
N SER A 152 5.79 1.44 -3.89
CA SER A 152 6.99 0.83 -3.30
C SER A 152 7.97 1.89 -2.78
N LEU A 153 8.22 2.96 -3.56
CA LEU A 153 9.06 4.07 -3.11
C LEU A 153 8.42 4.84 -1.95
N ALA A 154 7.12 5.10 -2.01
CA ALA A 154 6.41 5.80 -0.93
C ALA A 154 6.46 5.00 0.38
N ILE A 155 6.28 3.68 0.31
CA ILE A 155 6.44 2.79 1.46
C ILE A 155 7.87 2.83 1.99
N LYS A 156 8.88 2.74 1.11
CA LYS A 156 10.29 2.78 1.49
C LYS A 156 10.66 4.10 2.19
N VAL A 157 10.14 5.24 1.72
CA VAL A 157 10.30 6.54 2.40
C VAL A 157 9.77 6.51 3.84
N VAL A 158 8.61 5.89 4.07
CA VAL A 158 8.01 5.77 5.40
C VAL A 158 8.79 4.80 6.28
N VAL A 159 9.20 3.65 5.74
CA VAL A 159 9.96 2.63 6.48
C VAL A 159 11.31 3.17 6.94
N ASP A 160 11.98 3.97 6.11
CA ASP A 160 13.26 4.59 6.44
C ASP A 160 13.15 5.81 7.36
N ASP A 161 11.92 6.21 7.72
CA ASP A 161 11.62 7.40 8.50
C ASP A 161 12.32 8.67 7.97
N ASN A 162 12.40 8.80 6.65
CA ASN A 162 13.04 9.95 6.03
C ASN A 162 12.05 11.12 5.92
N LEU A 163 12.14 12.04 6.88
CA LEU A 163 11.23 13.18 6.98
C LEU A 163 11.24 14.08 5.74
N GLU A 164 12.40 14.40 5.18
CA GLU A 164 12.50 15.31 4.02
C GLU A 164 11.84 14.71 2.77
N ALA A 165 12.10 13.43 2.50
CA ALA A 165 11.47 12.70 1.41
C ALA A 165 9.95 12.55 1.63
N PHE A 166 9.53 12.32 2.88
CA PHE A 166 8.11 12.25 3.23
C PHE A 166 7.40 13.60 3.02
N GLN A 167 8.04 14.71 3.38
CA GLN A 167 7.51 16.06 3.14
C GLN A 167 7.34 16.35 1.64
N ALA A 168 8.28 15.91 0.80
CA ALA A 168 8.15 16.00 -0.65
C ALA A 168 6.96 15.16 -1.16
N LEU A 169 6.83 13.91 -0.67
CA LEU A 169 5.73 13.01 -1.02
C LEU A 169 4.36 13.58 -0.63
N ILE A 170 4.17 14.01 0.62
CA ILE A 170 2.85 14.43 1.13
C ILE A 170 2.37 15.74 0.49
N ARG A 171 3.29 16.63 0.10
CA ARG A 171 2.96 17.88 -0.63
C ARG A 171 2.41 17.60 -2.03
N GLU A 172 2.88 16.56 -2.70
CA GLU A 172 2.49 16.23 -4.07
C GLU A 172 1.34 15.22 -4.13
N ASN A 173 1.33 14.23 -3.24
CA ASN A 173 0.37 13.15 -3.22
C ASN A 173 0.08 12.67 -1.78
N SER A 174 -0.77 13.42 -1.09
CA SER A 174 -1.18 13.09 0.28
C SER A 174 -1.82 11.71 0.39
N SER A 175 -2.70 11.33 -0.56
CA SER A 175 -3.35 10.01 -0.56
C SER A 175 -2.34 8.86 -0.58
N LEU A 176 -1.31 8.95 -1.43
CA LEU A 176 -0.24 7.94 -1.51
C LEU A 176 0.59 7.90 -0.22
N ALA A 177 0.88 9.05 0.38
CA ALA A 177 1.57 9.13 1.67
C ALA A 177 0.80 8.39 2.78
N GLN A 178 -0.52 8.59 2.84
CA GLN A 178 -1.39 7.94 3.84
C GLN A 178 -1.53 6.43 3.59
N GLN A 179 -1.59 6.01 2.31
CA GLN A 179 -1.56 4.58 1.96
C GLN A 179 -0.24 3.91 2.36
N ALA A 180 0.89 4.60 2.15
CA ALA A 180 2.20 4.13 2.56
C ALA A 180 2.32 4.00 4.08
N LEU A 181 1.90 5.04 4.84
CA LEU A 181 1.82 5.00 6.31
C LEU A 181 1.00 3.80 6.80
N ALA A 182 -0.15 3.55 6.15
CA ALA A 182 -1.01 2.44 6.53
C ALA A 182 -0.36 1.06 6.31
N ARG A 183 0.56 0.91 5.33
CA ARG A 183 1.27 -0.36 5.04
C ARG A 183 2.42 -0.68 6.01
N VAL A 184 2.85 0.30 6.79
CA VAL A 184 3.91 0.16 7.81
C VAL A 184 3.28 0.06 9.19
N ALA A 185 3.85 -0.77 10.06
CA ALA A 185 3.44 -0.84 11.46
C ALA A 185 3.52 0.55 12.10
N TYR A 186 2.51 0.91 12.91
CA TYR A 186 2.48 2.22 13.54
C TYR A 186 3.58 2.32 14.60
N ASP A 187 4.42 3.34 14.48
CA ASP A 187 5.43 3.69 15.48
C ASP A 187 5.31 5.18 15.79
N PRO A 188 4.93 5.57 17.03
CA PRO A 188 4.76 6.97 17.42
C PRO A 188 6.09 7.74 17.55
N LEU A 189 7.23 7.04 17.59
CA LEU A 189 8.54 7.64 17.87
C LEU A 189 9.27 8.13 16.62
N THR A 190 8.68 7.98 15.44
CA THR A 190 9.32 8.32 14.17
C THR A 190 9.31 9.84 13.92
N ASN A 191 10.30 10.34 13.20
CA ASN A 191 10.41 11.74 12.80
C ASN A 191 9.21 12.17 11.96
N ILE A 192 8.71 11.28 11.10
CA ILE A 192 7.50 11.50 10.33
C ILE A 192 6.30 11.75 11.25
N ARG A 193 6.14 10.98 12.35
CA ARG A 193 5.05 11.21 13.31
C ARG A 193 5.18 12.53 14.05
N ALA A 194 6.39 12.90 14.47
CA ALA A 194 6.64 14.18 15.12
C ALA A 194 6.28 15.38 14.21
N TYR A 195 6.33 15.20 12.89
CA TYR A 195 5.98 16.22 11.90
C TYR A 195 4.47 16.37 11.64
N LEU A 196 3.69 15.27 11.76
CA LEU A 196 2.26 15.30 11.47
C LEU A 196 1.50 16.11 12.54
N SER A 197 0.55 16.94 12.09
CA SER A 197 -0.20 17.90 12.92
C SER A 197 -1.03 17.27 14.03
N ASP A 198 -1.40 16.01 13.85
CA ASP A 198 -2.35 15.31 14.72
C ASP A 198 -1.64 14.75 15.98
N GLY A 199 -0.31 14.89 16.05
CA GLY A 199 0.49 14.38 17.15
C GLY A 199 0.83 12.89 17.02
N PRO A 200 1.75 12.38 17.85
CA PRO A 200 2.34 11.05 17.68
C PRO A 200 1.41 9.90 18.07
N THR A 201 0.22 10.16 18.61
CA THR A 201 -0.74 9.15 19.06
C THR A 201 -2.03 9.13 18.25
N GLU A 202 -2.19 10.08 17.33
CA GLU A 202 -3.37 10.15 16.47
C GLU A 202 -2.99 9.81 15.03
N ILE A 203 -4.03 9.53 14.24
CA ILE A 203 -3.91 9.31 12.82
C ILE A 203 -4.99 10.13 12.11
N SER A 204 -4.62 10.69 10.96
CA SER A 204 -5.55 11.43 10.12
C SER A 204 -6.69 10.54 9.61
N GLU A 205 -7.82 11.13 9.23
CA GLU A 205 -8.96 10.38 8.64
C GLU A 205 -8.59 9.60 7.38
N GLN A 206 -7.67 10.14 6.59
CA GLN A 206 -7.17 9.48 5.38
C GLN A 206 -6.32 8.25 5.73
N GLU A 207 -5.43 8.35 6.72
CA GLU A 207 -4.66 7.20 7.20
C GLU A 207 -5.57 6.14 7.80
N TYR A 208 -6.52 6.56 8.63
CA TYR A 208 -7.50 5.68 9.26
C TYR A 208 -8.27 4.89 8.20
N THR A 209 -8.78 5.57 7.17
CA THR A 209 -9.48 4.92 6.05
C THR A 209 -8.59 3.91 5.34
N ALA A 210 -7.33 4.27 5.07
CA ALA A 210 -6.38 3.37 4.42
C ALA A 210 -6.08 2.13 5.29
N ARG A 211 -5.85 2.30 6.59
CA ARG A 211 -5.64 1.20 7.56
C ARG A 211 -6.89 0.33 7.71
N PHE A 212 -8.08 0.92 7.74
CA PHE A 212 -9.35 0.20 7.80
C PHE A 212 -9.52 -0.69 6.55
N ASN A 213 -9.27 -0.15 5.36
CA ASN A 213 -9.34 -0.94 4.13
C ASN A 213 -8.33 -2.09 4.12
N GLN A 214 -7.14 -1.90 4.69
CA GLN A 214 -6.16 -2.99 4.84
C GLN A 214 -6.67 -4.09 5.77
N GLN A 215 -7.26 -3.73 6.92
CA GLN A 215 -7.95 -4.70 7.79
C GLN A 215 -9.04 -5.47 7.02
N MET A 216 -9.78 -4.81 6.13
CA MET A 216 -10.84 -5.48 5.37
C MET A 216 -10.27 -6.50 4.39
N THR A 217 -9.17 -6.17 3.70
CA THR A 217 -8.52 -7.11 2.79
C THR A 217 -8.01 -8.36 3.51
N LEU A 218 -7.62 -8.27 4.79
CA LEU A 218 -7.21 -9.43 5.59
C LEU A 218 -8.35 -10.43 5.82
N LEU A 219 -9.59 -9.95 5.91
CA LEU A 219 -10.75 -10.84 6.06
C LEU A 219 -10.91 -11.74 4.82
N GLN A 220 -10.56 -11.25 3.63
CA GLN A 220 -10.79 -11.93 2.35
C GLN A 220 -9.61 -12.77 1.84
N SER A 221 -8.38 -12.36 2.13
CA SER A 221 -7.20 -12.96 1.50
C SER A 221 -6.85 -14.30 2.17
N SER A 222 -6.66 -15.36 1.36
CA SER A 222 -5.98 -16.59 1.78
C SER A 222 -4.49 -16.39 2.09
N GLY A 223 -3.91 -15.29 1.59
CA GLY A 223 -2.56 -14.83 1.90
C GLY A 223 -2.62 -13.58 2.79
N TYR A 224 -2.29 -13.75 4.06
CA TYR A 224 -2.09 -12.68 5.03
C TYR A 224 -1.16 -11.59 4.46
N ARG A 225 -1.68 -10.37 4.20
CA ARG A 225 -0.84 -9.21 3.85
C ARG A 225 -0.35 -8.50 5.09
N ALA A 226 0.51 -9.21 5.80
CA ALA A 226 1.31 -8.70 6.89
C ALA A 226 1.77 -7.24 6.69
N LEU A 227 1.71 -6.45 7.77
CA LEU A 227 2.30 -5.11 7.77
C LEU A 227 3.81 -5.22 7.62
N ILE A 228 4.42 -4.16 7.10
CA ILE A 228 5.87 -4.08 7.00
C ILE A 228 6.43 -3.75 8.39
N ASN A 229 7.45 -4.51 8.78
CA ASN A 229 8.17 -4.29 10.03
C ASN A 229 9.19 -3.15 9.83
N PRO A 230 8.98 -1.96 10.42
CA PRO A 230 9.90 -0.83 10.25
C PRO A 230 11.26 -1.07 10.93
N ASN A 231 11.33 -2.00 11.89
CA ASN A 231 12.56 -2.30 12.64
C ASN A 231 13.48 -3.31 11.94
N LYS A 232 13.21 -3.63 10.67
CA LYS A 232 13.98 -4.58 9.88
C LYS A 232 14.50 -3.92 8.62
N PRO A 233 15.72 -4.27 8.16
CA PRO A 233 16.25 -3.75 6.91
C PRO A 233 15.27 -4.02 5.75
N CYS A 234 14.96 -2.97 5.00
CA CYS A 234 14.17 -3.04 3.78
C CYS A 234 14.97 -2.42 2.64
N SER A 235 14.98 -3.07 1.48
CA SER A 235 15.71 -2.61 0.30
C SER A 235 14.77 -2.44 -0.89
N LEU A 236 15.07 -1.45 -1.71
CA LEU A 236 14.35 -1.18 -2.95
C LEU A 236 15.37 -1.28 -4.08
N SER A 237 15.24 -2.34 -4.88
CA SER A 237 16.20 -2.62 -5.94
C SER A 237 15.73 -2.02 -7.26
N LEU A 238 16.65 -1.35 -7.95
CA LEU A 238 16.51 -0.99 -9.36
C LEU A 238 16.77 -2.26 -10.20
N GLU A 239 15.72 -3.06 -10.45
CA GLU A 239 15.85 -4.25 -11.29
C GLU A 239 15.86 -3.89 -12.78
N LYS A 240 16.51 -4.74 -13.58
CA LYS A 240 16.56 -4.61 -15.05
C LYS A 240 15.18 -4.69 -15.73
N SER A 241 14.14 -5.10 -15.02
CA SER A 241 12.80 -5.21 -15.61
C SER A 241 12.12 -3.84 -15.62
N PRO A 242 11.77 -3.29 -16.80
CA PRO A 242 11.03 -2.03 -16.90
C PRO A 242 9.60 -2.09 -16.35
N GLN A 243 9.16 -3.25 -15.85
CA GLN A 243 7.79 -3.52 -15.41
C GLN A 243 7.68 -3.75 -13.89
N SER A 244 8.77 -3.83 -13.13
CA SER A 244 8.69 -3.99 -11.67
C SER A 244 10.04 -3.82 -10.98
N SER A 245 10.11 -2.93 -9.98
CA SER A 245 11.17 -2.91 -8.96
C SER A 245 10.92 -4.02 -7.92
N SER A 246 11.95 -4.76 -7.49
CA SER A 246 11.80 -5.65 -6.33
C SER A 246 11.98 -4.87 -5.03
N PHE A 247 10.86 -4.61 -4.38
CA PHE A 247 10.85 -4.09 -3.02
C PHE A 247 10.91 -5.26 -2.04
N GLN A 248 12.03 -5.40 -1.34
CA GLN A 248 12.26 -6.46 -0.36
C GLN A 248 12.03 -5.89 1.04
N TYR A 249 11.15 -6.53 1.79
CA TYR A 249 10.76 -6.08 3.11
C TYR A 249 10.51 -7.27 4.02
N SER A 250 10.76 -7.06 5.31
CA SER A 250 10.32 -8.00 6.34
C SER A 250 8.93 -7.62 6.78
N THR A 251 8.10 -8.63 7.00
CA THR A 251 6.75 -8.43 7.49
C THR A 251 6.62 -8.77 8.96
N ILE A 252 5.54 -8.30 9.59
CA ILE A 252 5.15 -8.70 10.94
C ILE A 252 3.76 -9.35 10.91
N GLU A 253 3.69 -10.52 11.52
CA GLU A 253 2.43 -11.19 11.84
C GLU A 253 1.74 -10.45 12.98
N CYS A 254 0.54 -9.95 12.68
CA CYS A 254 -0.20 -9.02 13.48
C CYS A 254 -1.59 -8.87 12.87
N THR A 255 -2.59 -9.53 13.44
CA THR A 255 -4.01 -9.15 13.24
C THR A 255 -4.31 -7.75 13.77
N ASP A 256 -3.38 -7.20 14.54
CA ASP A 256 -3.53 -5.94 15.23
C ASP A 256 -2.96 -4.79 14.40
N HIS A 257 -3.67 -4.53 13.30
CA HIS A 257 -3.75 -3.20 12.69
C HIS A 257 -4.40 -2.18 13.65
N GLN A 258 -4.08 -2.22 14.95
CA GLN A 258 -4.83 -1.74 16.12
C GLN A 258 -5.49 -0.39 15.94
N LEU A 259 -6.54 -0.31 15.11
CA LEU A 259 -7.29 0.91 14.98
C LEU A 259 -7.88 1.20 16.36
N ARG A 260 -8.39 0.16 17.03
CA ARG A 260 -8.83 0.19 18.43
C ARG A 260 -7.81 0.67 19.46
N ALA A 261 -6.49 0.61 19.20
CA ALA A 261 -5.52 1.22 20.12
C ALA A 261 -5.44 2.74 19.96
N PHE A 262 -5.84 3.29 18.81
CA PHE A 262 -5.94 4.73 18.65
C PHE A 262 -7.17 5.25 19.40
N PRO A 263 -7.00 6.26 20.27
CA PRO A 263 -8.12 6.84 21.03
C PRO A 263 -9.27 7.35 20.14
N SER A 264 -8.94 7.81 18.92
CA SER A 264 -9.88 8.37 17.95
C SER A 264 -10.69 7.32 17.18
N HIS A 265 -10.37 6.02 17.26
CA HIS A 265 -10.98 4.96 16.45
C HIS A 265 -12.50 4.98 16.40
N ILE A 266 -13.13 4.94 17.58
CA ILE A 266 -14.58 4.89 17.69
C ILE A 266 -15.21 6.19 17.18
N GLU A 267 -14.56 7.33 17.38
CA GLU A 267 -15.01 8.61 16.85
C GLU A 267 -14.93 8.65 15.32
N MET A 268 -13.83 8.15 14.75
CA MET A 268 -13.62 8.09 13.30
C MET A 268 -14.61 7.12 12.64
N LEU A 269 -14.84 5.94 13.24
CA LEU A 269 -15.92 5.04 12.83
C LEU A 269 -17.28 5.73 12.89
N ARG A 270 -17.57 6.48 13.95
CA ARG A 270 -18.85 7.19 14.10
C ARG A 270 -19.05 8.25 13.01
N LYS A 271 -18.02 9.04 12.68
CA LYS A 271 -18.08 10.06 11.61
C LYS A 271 -18.37 9.44 10.24
N GLY A 272 -17.78 8.28 9.94
CA GLY A 272 -17.92 7.58 8.66
C GLY A 272 -18.81 6.33 8.68
N LEU A 273 -19.69 6.20 9.66
CA LEU A 273 -20.35 4.93 10.02
C LEU A 273 -21.00 4.20 8.85
N LYS A 274 -21.78 4.91 8.01
CA LYS A 274 -22.43 4.32 6.82
C LYS A 274 -21.41 3.84 5.80
N THR A 275 -20.36 4.61 5.57
CA THR A 275 -19.30 4.29 4.59
C THR A 275 -18.53 3.06 5.04
N TYR A 276 -18.05 3.04 6.29
CA TYR A 276 -17.29 1.91 6.82
C TYR A 276 -18.12 0.64 6.95
N LEU A 277 -19.39 0.76 7.36
CA LEU A 277 -20.30 -0.39 7.41
C LEU A 277 -20.58 -0.96 6.02
N LYS A 278 -20.75 -0.09 5.00
CA LYS A 278 -20.88 -0.53 3.60
C LYS A 278 -19.60 -1.20 3.10
N THR A 279 -18.43 -0.69 3.45
CA THR A 279 -17.16 -1.33 3.09
C THR A 279 -17.06 -2.72 3.74
N PHE A 280 -17.38 -2.85 5.03
CA PHE A 280 -17.44 -4.14 5.73
C PHE A 280 -18.42 -5.11 5.04
N SER A 281 -19.61 -4.63 4.70
CA SER A 281 -20.65 -5.36 3.94
C SER A 281 -20.14 -5.90 2.60
N SER A 282 -19.53 -5.03 1.77
CA SER A 282 -18.95 -5.43 0.48
C SER A 282 -17.86 -6.48 0.66
N HIS A 283 -17.09 -6.40 1.75
CA HIS A 283 -16.07 -7.39 2.01
C HIS A 283 -16.65 -8.73 2.45
N ASN A 284 -17.66 -8.71 3.32
CA ASN A 284 -18.45 -9.88 3.73
C ASN A 284 -19.16 -10.56 2.56
N GLU A 285 -19.54 -9.83 1.52
CA GLU A 285 -20.10 -10.44 0.30
C GLU A 285 -19.09 -11.31 -0.44
N SER A 286 -17.81 -10.98 -0.35
CA SER A 286 -16.77 -11.68 -1.11
C SER A 286 -16.08 -12.79 -0.29
N LEU A 287 -16.45 -12.95 0.99
CA LEU A 287 -15.91 -14.03 1.84
C LEU A 287 -16.36 -15.39 1.33
N ARG A 288 -15.40 -16.28 1.11
CA ARG A 288 -15.63 -17.65 0.66
C ARG A 288 -14.93 -18.61 1.62
N GLY A 289 -15.70 -19.45 2.29
CA GLY A 289 -15.19 -20.52 3.14
C GLY A 289 -15.04 -20.13 4.61
N ALA A 290 -14.67 -21.10 5.45
CA ALA A 290 -14.51 -20.87 6.87
C ALA A 290 -13.40 -19.85 7.15
N LEU A 291 -13.62 -18.97 8.13
CA LEU A 291 -12.59 -18.05 8.59
C LEU A 291 -11.57 -18.80 9.42
N SER A 292 -10.29 -18.43 9.30
CA SER A 292 -9.32 -18.81 10.31
C SER A 292 -9.69 -18.18 11.66
N SER A 293 -9.24 -18.77 12.77
CA SER A 293 -9.47 -18.21 14.12
C SER A 293 -9.08 -16.73 14.24
N ALA A 294 -7.98 -16.34 13.57
CA ALA A 294 -7.50 -14.97 13.50
C ALA A 294 -8.47 -14.03 12.74
N GLN A 295 -8.98 -14.47 11.59
CA GLN A 295 -9.95 -13.69 10.79
C GLN A 295 -11.31 -13.59 11.49
N PHE A 296 -11.75 -14.67 12.14
CA PHE A 296 -12.98 -14.66 12.93
C PHE A 296 -12.89 -13.69 14.12
N LYS A 297 -11.76 -13.67 14.82
CA LYS A 297 -11.49 -12.71 15.89
C LYS A 297 -11.53 -11.26 15.39
N LEU A 298 -10.96 -10.99 14.20
CA LEU A 298 -11.03 -9.66 13.60
C LEU A 298 -12.47 -9.27 13.23
N ALA A 299 -13.23 -10.16 12.60
CA ALA A 299 -14.62 -9.91 12.21
C ALA A 299 -15.51 -9.59 13.43
N THR A 300 -15.35 -10.34 14.52
CA THR A 300 -16.11 -10.12 15.76
C THR A 300 -15.70 -8.83 16.47
N GLN A 301 -14.40 -8.49 16.51
CA GLN A 301 -13.93 -7.20 17.02
C GLN A 301 -14.52 -6.02 16.24
N MET A 302 -14.60 -6.14 14.93
CA MET A 302 -15.22 -5.12 14.08
C MET A 302 -16.71 -4.96 14.33
N ILE A 303 -17.44 -6.06 14.49
CA ILE A 303 -18.86 -6.05 14.87
C ILE A 303 -19.04 -5.25 16.17
N ASP A 304 -18.22 -5.52 17.18
CA ASP A 304 -18.26 -4.78 18.45
C ASP A 304 -17.92 -3.29 18.28
N ASP A 305 -16.94 -2.97 17.43
CA ASP A 305 -16.53 -1.59 17.19
C ASP A 305 -17.64 -0.79 16.49
N PHE A 306 -18.35 -1.37 15.54
CA PHE A 306 -19.52 -0.76 14.93
C PHE A 306 -20.63 -0.51 15.97
N GLN A 307 -20.90 -1.48 16.83
CA GLN A 307 -21.88 -1.31 17.91
C GLN A 307 -21.47 -0.18 18.87
N ARG A 308 -20.19 -0.12 19.27
CA ARG A 308 -19.65 0.97 20.12
C ARG A 308 -19.66 2.33 19.42
N ALA A 309 -19.52 2.37 18.10
CA ALA A 309 -19.63 3.59 17.31
C ALA A 309 -21.08 4.10 17.21
N GLY A 310 -22.07 3.23 17.46
CA GLY A 310 -23.51 3.56 17.48
C GLY A 310 -24.34 2.84 16.42
N VAL A 311 -23.78 1.85 15.70
CA VAL A 311 -24.55 1.00 14.78
C VAL A 311 -25.44 0.06 15.60
N SER A 312 -26.74 0.00 15.30
CA SER A 312 -27.61 -0.98 15.95
C SER A 312 -27.23 -2.41 15.56
N ARG A 313 -27.43 -3.40 16.44
CA ARG A 313 -27.15 -4.81 16.10
C ARG A 313 -27.94 -5.27 14.88
N SER A 314 -29.18 -4.79 14.74
CA SER A 314 -30.03 -5.05 13.57
C SER A 314 -29.38 -4.54 12.28
N ASP A 315 -28.79 -3.33 12.29
CA ASP A 315 -28.11 -2.79 11.11
C ASP A 315 -26.79 -3.52 10.83
N VAL A 316 -26.05 -3.94 11.86
CA VAL A 316 -24.87 -4.80 11.67
C VAL A 316 -25.27 -6.12 11.01
N LEU A 317 -26.32 -6.77 11.49
CA LEU A 317 -26.85 -8.01 10.91
C LEU A 317 -27.26 -7.78 9.44
N VAL A 318 -28.15 -6.83 9.19
CA VAL A 318 -28.80 -6.71 7.88
C VAL A 318 -27.92 -6.02 6.85
N MET A 319 -27.29 -4.91 7.21
CA MET A 319 -26.43 -4.17 6.30
C MET A 319 -25.04 -4.80 6.25
N GLY A 320 -24.44 -5.09 7.41
CA GLY A 320 -23.05 -5.54 7.50
C GLY A 320 -22.81 -7.00 7.12
N ILE A 321 -23.68 -7.92 7.56
CA ILE A 321 -23.48 -9.36 7.40
C ILE A 321 -24.32 -9.91 6.23
N LEU A 322 -25.61 -9.60 6.19
CA LEU A 322 -26.55 -10.15 5.19
C LEU A 322 -26.57 -9.36 3.88
N ASN A 323 -26.06 -8.13 3.87
CA ASN A 323 -26.01 -7.24 2.69
C ASN A 323 -27.39 -7.05 2.05
N TYR A 324 -28.42 -6.81 2.86
CA TYR A 324 -29.82 -6.67 2.43
C TYR A 324 -30.43 -7.89 1.71
N ARG A 325 -29.75 -9.04 1.64
CA ARG A 325 -30.32 -10.22 0.97
C ARG A 325 -31.59 -10.68 1.67
N GLY A 326 -32.71 -10.68 0.93
CA GLY A 326 -34.01 -11.16 1.39
C GLY A 326 -34.83 -10.15 2.20
N LEU A 327 -34.44 -8.86 2.26
CA LEU A 327 -35.06 -7.89 3.18
C LEU A 327 -35.43 -6.56 2.50
N SER A 328 -36.40 -6.61 1.56
CA SER A 328 -36.88 -5.43 0.81
C SER A 328 -37.49 -4.33 1.68
N ASP A 329 -38.01 -4.68 2.85
CA ASP A 329 -38.82 -3.77 3.67
C ASP A 329 -38.04 -3.23 4.88
N TYR A 330 -36.76 -3.59 5.03
CA TYR A 330 -35.95 -3.21 6.19
C TYR A 330 -35.87 -1.70 6.37
N ASP A 331 -35.67 -0.96 5.28
CA ASP A 331 -35.56 0.50 5.29
C ASP A 331 -36.88 1.20 5.67
N LEU A 332 -38.02 0.52 5.56
CA LEU A 332 -39.34 1.03 5.90
C LEU A 332 -39.71 0.84 7.38
N THR A 333 -38.96 0.02 8.12
CA THR A 333 -39.19 -0.24 9.55
C THR A 333 -38.45 0.75 10.45
N THR A 334 -39.07 1.14 11.56
CA THR A 334 -38.46 2.00 12.58
C THR A 334 -37.37 1.27 13.36
N GLN A 335 -36.49 2.02 14.05
CA GLN A 335 -35.42 1.43 14.84
C GLN A 335 -35.94 0.54 15.99
N ASP A 336 -37.04 0.93 16.63
CA ASP A 336 -37.66 0.14 17.72
C ASP A 336 -38.28 -1.16 17.19
N GLU A 337 -38.92 -1.13 16.02
CA GLU A 337 -39.44 -2.34 15.36
C GLU A 337 -38.30 -3.27 14.94
N ARG A 338 -37.19 -2.72 14.43
CA ARG A 338 -35.98 -3.50 14.09
C ARG A 338 -35.36 -4.15 15.32
N ALA A 339 -35.40 -3.50 16.48
CA ALA A 339 -34.89 -4.04 17.73
C ALA A 339 -35.80 -5.14 18.28
N ALA A 340 -37.12 -4.94 18.26
CA ALA A 340 -38.09 -5.92 18.71
C ALA A 340 -38.07 -7.21 17.88
N GLN A 341 -37.79 -7.09 16.57
CA GLN A 341 -37.70 -8.24 15.66
C GLN A 341 -36.31 -8.88 15.60
N LEU A 342 -35.29 -8.29 16.24
CA LEU A 342 -33.91 -8.77 16.15
C LEU A 342 -33.75 -10.24 16.55
N PRO A 343 -34.30 -10.74 17.68
CA PRO A 343 -34.12 -12.13 18.10
C PRO A 343 -34.62 -13.13 17.05
N LEU A 344 -35.82 -12.88 16.49
CA LEU A 344 -36.39 -13.72 15.45
C LEU A 344 -35.56 -13.65 14.16
N ARG A 345 -35.16 -12.45 13.74
CA ARG A 345 -34.34 -12.26 12.53
C ARG A 345 -32.96 -12.93 12.62
N LEU A 346 -32.35 -12.96 13.81
CA LEU A 346 -31.11 -13.69 14.03
C LEU A 346 -31.30 -15.20 13.84
N LEU A 347 -32.40 -15.75 14.37
CA LEU A 347 -32.74 -17.16 14.23
C LEU A 347 -33.09 -17.54 12.80
N ASP A 348 -33.90 -16.73 12.11
CA ASP A 348 -34.25 -16.93 10.70
C ASP A 348 -32.97 -16.90 9.83
N ALA A 349 -32.11 -15.90 10.02
CA ALA A 349 -30.87 -15.77 9.28
C ALA A 349 -29.93 -16.96 9.53
N ALA A 350 -29.77 -17.39 10.79
CA ALA A 350 -28.94 -18.54 11.12
C ALA A 350 -29.50 -19.85 10.52
N ALA A 351 -30.82 -20.06 10.60
CA ALA A 351 -31.47 -21.24 10.05
C ALA A 351 -31.33 -21.29 8.52
N ASP A 352 -31.61 -20.19 7.83
CA ASP A 352 -31.51 -20.10 6.37
C ASP A 352 -30.07 -20.31 5.86
N LEU A 353 -29.07 -19.90 6.64
CA LEU A 353 -27.65 -20.12 6.35
C LEU A 353 -27.24 -21.57 6.64
N ALA A 354 -27.69 -22.14 7.76
CA ALA A 354 -27.41 -23.52 8.15
C ALA A 354 -28.02 -24.55 7.17
N ASP A 355 -29.19 -24.25 6.62
CA ASP A 355 -29.87 -25.10 5.62
C ASP A 355 -29.18 -25.07 4.24
N LYS A 356 -28.14 -24.25 4.06
CA LYS A 356 -27.35 -24.12 2.82
C LYS A 356 -25.86 -24.41 3.05
N PRO A 357 -25.48 -25.56 3.66
CA PRO A 357 -24.12 -25.84 4.10
C PRO A 357 -23.12 -25.92 2.93
N ASN A 358 -23.59 -26.25 1.73
CA ASN A 358 -22.78 -26.34 0.52
C ASN A 358 -22.40 -24.96 -0.07
N THR A 359 -22.94 -23.87 0.48
CA THR A 359 -22.56 -22.52 0.06
C THR A 359 -21.42 -22.03 0.94
N LEU A 360 -20.21 -21.94 0.39
CA LEU A 360 -19.03 -21.44 1.13
C LEU A 360 -19.23 -20.07 1.79
N MET A 361 -20.10 -19.22 1.23
CA MET A 361 -20.46 -17.93 1.82
C MET A 361 -21.36 -18.06 3.07
N ALA A 362 -22.11 -19.15 3.17
CA ALA A 362 -23.06 -19.35 4.26
C ALA A 362 -22.36 -19.69 5.58
N ILE A 363 -21.28 -20.48 5.51
CA ILE A 363 -20.47 -20.88 6.67
C ILE A 363 -19.92 -19.65 7.41
N THR A 364 -19.26 -18.73 6.70
CA THR A 364 -18.68 -17.53 7.30
C THR A 364 -19.72 -16.62 7.95
N LYS A 365 -20.85 -16.43 7.27
CA LYS A 365 -21.92 -15.56 7.77
C LYS A 365 -22.60 -16.20 8.97
N LEU A 366 -22.75 -17.52 8.98
CA LEU A 366 -23.32 -18.26 10.10
C LEU A 366 -22.49 -18.06 11.38
N GLU A 367 -21.16 -18.13 11.30
CA GLU A 367 -20.28 -17.86 12.44
C GLU A 367 -20.48 -16.43 13.00
N GLN A 368 -20.61 -15.43 12.12
CA GLN A 368 -20.86 -14.04 12.53
C GLN A 368 -22.27 -13.85 13.13
N VAL A 369 -23.29 -14.54 12.60
CA VAL A 369 -24.65 -14.51 13.15
C VAL A 369 -24.70 -15.22 14.51
N HIS A 370 -24.02 -16.37 14.66
CA HIS A 370 -23.87 -17.04 15.95
C HIS A 370 -23.20 -16.14 16.98
N TYR A 371 -22.18 -15.37 16.58
CA TYR A 371 -21.59 -14.37 17.46
C TYR A 371 -22.62 -13.34 17.93
N LEU A 372 -23.44 -12.80 17.04
CA LEU A 372 -24.51 -11.86 17.42
C LEU A 372 -25.55 -12.51 18.36
N ILE A 373 -25.97 -13.75 18.09
CA ILE A 373 -26.89 -14.49 18.97
C ILE A 373 -26.29 -14.65 20.37
N SER A 374 -24.97 -14.92 20.48
CA SER A 374 -24.30 -15.07 21.77
C SER A 374 -24.25 -13.79 22.62
N GLN A 375 -24.50 -12.63 22.01
CA GLN A 375 -24.60 -11.35 22.70
C GLN A 375 -26.00 -11.07 23.27
N GLU A 376 -27.01 -11.85 22.87
CA GLU A 376 -28.39 -11.71 23.34
C GLU A 376 -28.62 -12.60 24.58
N PRO A 377 -29.46 -12.16 25.53
CA PRO A 377 -29.82 -13.01 26.66
C PRO A 377 -30.50 -14.30 26.18
N LEU A 378 -30.02 -15.45 26.63
CA LEU A 378 -30.49 -16.75 26.14
C LEU A 378 -32.01 -16.91 26.19
N HIS A 379 -32.65 -16.46 27.28
CA HIS A 379 -34.12 -16.53 27.44
C HIS A 379 -34.90 -15.71 26.40
N VAL A 380 -34.30 -14.62 25.86
CA VAL A 380 -34.91 -13.82 24.79
C VAL A 380 -34.86 -14.59 23.47
N ILE A 381 -33.74 -15.23 23.17
CA ILE A 381 -33.58 -16.06 21.96
C ILE A 381 -34.46 -17.30 22.05
N GLU A 382 -34.49 -18.00 23.19
CA GLU A 382 -35.39 -19.13 23.44
C GLU A 382 -36.86 -18.72 23.25
N GLY A 383 -37.26 -17.57 23.78
CA GLY A 383 -38.62 -17.04 23.63
C GLY A 383 -39.02 -16.69 22.19
N ALA A 384 -38.04 -16.45 21.31
CA ALA A 384 -38.26 -16.18 19.88
C ALA A 384 -38.30 -17.45 19.01
N CYS A 385 -37.95 -18.63 19.55
CA CYS A 385 -37.93 -19.88 18.80
C CYS A 385 -39.34 -20.43 18.56
N THR A 386 -39.85 -20.22 17.34
CA THR A 386 -41.17 -20.68 16.91
C THR A 386 -41.17 -21.99 16.12
N GLU A 387 -40.03 -22.41 15.57
CA GLU A 387 -39.94 -23.50 14.58
C GLU A 387 -38.79 -24.47 14.89
N PRO A 388 -38.88 -25.75 14.46
CA PRO A 388 -37.81 -26.74 14.67
C PRO A 388 -36.42 -26.31 14.18
N ARG A 389 -36.38 -25.53 13.08
CA ARG A 389 -35.14 -24.97 12.54
C ARG A 389 -34.48 -23.94 13.47
N HIS A 390 -35.26 -23.16 14.21
CA HIS A 390 -34.75 -22.21 15.22
C HIS A 390 -34.13 -22.97 16.40
N TRP A 391 -34.78 -24.05 16.83
CA TRP A 391 -34.25 -24.92 17.87
C TRP A 391 -32.97 -25.65 17.42
N GLN A 392 -32.83 -25.99 16.13
CA GLN A 392 -31.58 -26.54 15.58
C GLN A 392 -30.44 -25.55 15.68
N VAL A 393 -30.65 -24.27 15.34
CA VAL A 393 -29.64 -23.23 15.52
C VAL A 393 -29.18 -23.16 16.97
N LEU A 394 -30.13 -23.06 17.92
CA LEU A 394 -29.80 -23.00 19.34
C LEU A 394 -29.07 -24.26 19.84
N PHE A 395 -29.52 -25.44 19.41
CA PHE A 395 -28.86 -26.71 19.74
C PHE A 395 -27.42 -26.73 19.22
N ARG A 396 -27.20 -26.35 17.95
CA ARG A 396 -25.86 -26.30 17.34
C ARG A 396 -24.93 -25.30 18.03
N MET A 397 -25.45 -24.18 18.50
CA MET A 397 -24.66 -23.17 19.20
C MET A 397 -24.31 -23.54 20.64
N THR A 398 -25.23 -24.14 21.37
CA THR A 398 -25.11 -24.38 22.83
C THR A 398 -24.69 -25.81 23.18
N ASN A 399 -24.96 -26.75 22.27
CA ASN A 399 -24.88 -28.19 22.50
C ASN A 399 -25.72 -28.67 23.71
N ASP A 400 -26.78 -27.93 24.05
CA ASP A 400 -27.65 -28.26 25.19
C ASP A 400 -28.72 -29.29 24.77
N GLN A 401 -28.66 -30.47 25.40
CA GLN A 401 -29.54 -31.59 25.10
C GLN A 401 -31.02 -31.29 25.36
N LYS A 402 -31.35 -30.27 26.16
CA LYS A 402 -32.75 -29.88 26.42
C LYS A 402 -33.51 -29.47 25.16
N TYR A 403 -32.81 -29.07 24.09
CA TYR A 403 -33.41 -28.68 22.82
C TYR A 403 -33.66 -29.85 21.86
N LEU A 404 -33.04 -31.03 22.09
CA LEU A 404 -33.22 -32.21 21.23
C LEU A 404 -34.69 -32.57 20.97
N PRO A 405 -35.60 -32.56 21.97
CA PRO A 405 -37.02 -32.86 21.73
C PRO A 405 -37.72 -31.82 20.84
N MET A 406 -37.20 -30.59 20.75
CA MET A 406 -37.80 -29.49 20.00
C MET A 406 -37.42 -29.50 18.51
N LEU A 407 -36.39 -30.27 18.14
CA LEU A 407 -35.93 -30.45 16.76
C LEU A 407 -36.91 -31.26 15.89
N LYS A 408 -37.81 -32.05 16.50
CA LYS A 408 -38.81 -32.89 15.83
C LYS A 408 -38.20 -33.72 14.68
N GLU A 409 -38.64 -33.51 13.45
CA GLU A 409 -38.18 -34.22 12.25
C GLU A 409 -36.72 -33.95 11.86
N ARG A 410 -36.09 -32.90 12.42
CA ARG A 410 -34.69 -32.54 12.14
C ARG A 410 -33.66 -33.29 13.01
N VAL A 411 -34.11 -34.06 14.00
CA VAL A 411 -33.22 -34.84 14.89
C VAL A 411 -32.33 -35.78 14.08
N GLU A 412 -32.89 -36.48 13.10
CA GLU A 412 -32.15 -37.42 12.25
C GLU A 412 -31.09 -36.71 11.39
N GLN A 413 -31.45 -35.55 10.81
CA GLN A 413 -30.50 -34.73 10.04
C GLN A 413 -29.33 -34.28 10.91
N VAL A 414 -29.60 -33.82 12.14
CA VAL A 414 -28.57 -33.36 13.08
C VAL A 414 -27.58 -34.47 13.41
N PHE A 415 -28.08 -35.68 13.67
CA PHE A 415 -27.24 -36.84 13.94
C PHE A 415 -26.47 -37.33 12.71
N CYS A 416 -27.06 -37.30 11.51
CA CYS A 416 -26.35 -37.63 10.28
C CYS A 416 -25.18 -36.66 10.03
N GLU A 417 -25.41 -35.36 10.19
CA GLU A 417 -24.36 -34.32 10.07
C GLU A 417 -23.24 -34.52 11.10
N ASP A 418 -23.56 -34.85 12.37
CA ASP A 418 -22.56 -35.09 13.42
C ASP A 418 -21.72 -36.35 13.18
N LEU A 419 -22.29 -37.34 12.51
CA LEU A 419 -21.63 -38.57 12.12
C LEU A 419 -20.88 -38.46 10.78
N GLY A 420 -21.00 -37.32 10.08
CA GLY A 420 -20.41 -37.10 8.76
C GLY A 420 -21.01 -37.96 7.66
N LEU A 421 -22.30 -38.31 7.78
CA LEU A 421 -23.04 -39.23 6.91
C LEU A 421 -23.83 -38.54 5.79
#